data_AF-A0A9P9T999-F1
#
_entry.id   AF-A0A9P9T999-F1
#
_cell.length_a   1.000
_cell.length_b   1.000
_cell.length_c   1.000
_cell.angle_alpha   90.00
_cell.angle_beta   90.00
_cell.angle_gamma   90.00
#
_symmetry.space_group_name_H-M   'P 1'
#
loop_
_entity.id
_entity.type
_entity.pdbx_description
1 polymer ?
#
loop_
_entity_poly.entity_id
_entity_poly.type
_entity_poly.pdbx_seq_one_letter_code
_entity_poly.pdbx_strand_id
1 'polypeptide(L)'
;MPLIYSEGYDKALKRLRKEIDEPFKELDCLPFATDAQFNSFDRQDKVICLPDTRVDLLQEIYDWADGQDERCLFWLNGMAGTGKSTIAHTIARKYFEEERLGASFFFSRGGGDVSHASKFLTSIAVQLTDNIPSNPNSNLKP
;
A
#
# COMPACT_ATOMS: atom_id res chain seq x y z
N MET A 1 -22.98 -14.10 14.01
CA MET A 1 -22.01 -14.07 15.13
C MET A 1 -22.80 -13.88 16.42
N PRO A 2 -22.75 -14.81 17.40
CA PRO A 2 -23.62 -14.71 18.57
C PRO A 2 -23.08 -13.65 19.54
N LEU A 3 -23.94 -12.70 19.90
CA LEU A 3 -23.68 -11.74 20.98
C LEU A 3 -23.80 -12.47 22.32
N ILE A 4 -22.67 -12.73 23.00
CA ILE A 4 -22.68 -13.30 24.35
C ILE A 4 -22.95 -12.15 25.34
N TYR A 5 -24.23 -11.88 25.56
CA TYR A 5 -24.72 -10.77 26.39
C TYR A 5 -24.54 -11.06 27.89
N SER A 6 -23.29 -11.03 28.37
CA SER A 6 -22.89 -11.03 29.79
C SER A 6 -21.37 -11.02 30.00
N GLU A 7 -20.57 -11.03 28.92
CA GLU A 7 -19.14 -11.33 29.00
C GLU A 7 -18.29 -10.21 29.62
N GLY A 8 -18.82 -8.98 29.72
CA GLY A 8 -18.08 -7.81 30.22
C GLY A 8 -17.14 -7.21 29.17
N TYR A 9 -16.88 -5.91 29.26
CA TYR A 9 -16.15 -5.14 28.24
C TYR A 9 -14.73 -5.66 27.98
N ASP A 10 -13.96 -5.92 29.03
CA ASP A 10 -12.55 -6.36 28.91
C ASP A 10 -12.42 -7.71 28.19
N LYS A 11 -13.36 -8.61 28.45
CA LYS A 11 -13.34 -9.96 27.88
C LYS A 11 -13.87 -9.95 26.44
N ALA A 12 -14.84 -9.07 26.13
CA ALA A 12 -15.25 -8.79 24.75
C ALA A 12 -14.09 -8.17 23.94
N LEU A 13 -13.36 -7.20 24.49
CA LEU A 13 -12.17 -6.63 23.86
C LEU A 13 -11.06 -7.65 23.64
N LYS A 14 -10.78 -8.49 24.66
CA LYS A 14 -9.76 -9.54 24.56
C LYS A 14 -10.11 -10.58 23.49
N ARG A 15 -11.40 -10.92 23.34
CA ARG A 15 -11.87 -11.81 22.27
C ARG A 15 -11.74 -11.14 20.90
N LEU A 16 -12.21 -9.92 20.74
CA LEU A 16 -12.10 -9.17 19.48
C LEU A 16 -10.64 -9.04 19.06
N ARG A 17 -9.76 -8.71 20.01
CA ARG A 17 -8.33 -8.62 19.75
C ARG A 17 -7.75 -9.97 19.35
N LYS A 18 -8.15 -11.06 20.00
CA LYS A 18 -7.77 -12.41 19.59
C LYS A 18 -8.25 -12.74 18.18
N GLU A 19 -9.47 -12.38 17.79
CA GLU A 19 -9.98 -12.61 16.41
C GLU A 19 -9.27 -11.75 15.36
N ILE A 20 -8.83 -10.54 15.72
CA ILE A 20 -8.03 -9.67 14.84
C ILE A 20 -6.58 -10.17 14.73
N ASP A 21 -6.00 -10.62 15.84
CA ASP A 21 -4.61 -11.10 15.93
C ASP A 21 -4.45 -12.54 15.40
N GLU A 22 -5.53 -13.33 15.34
CA GLU A 22 -5.52 -14.62 14.64
C GLU A 22 -5.27 -14.34 13.15
N PRO A 23 -4.16 -14.87 12.57
CA PRO A 23 -3.83 -14.61 11.19
C PRO A 23 -4.98 -15.07 10.31
N PHE A 24 -5.55 -14.16 9.54
CA PHE A 24 -6.57 -14.46 8.54
C PHE A 24 -5.98 -15.47 7.55
N LYS A 25 -6.21 -16.76 7.80
CA LYS A 25 -5.77 -17.90 6.99
C LYS A 25 -6.28 -17.84 5.54
N GLU A 26 -7.24 -16.96 5.30
CA GLU A 26 -7.87 -16.69 4.00
C GLU A 26 -7.08 -15.70 3.13
N LEU A 27 -6.17 -14.88 3.71
CA LEU A 27 -5.32 -13.95 2.95
C LEU A 27 -4.42 -14.69 1.95
N ASP A 28 -3.88 -15.85 2.34
CA ASP A 28 -3.06 -16.72 1.50
C ASP A 28 -3.80 -17.22 0.25
N CYS A 29 -5.14 -17.22 0.28
CA CYS A 29 -5.99 -17.70 -0.80
C CYS A 29 -6.55 -16.56 -1.67
N LEU A 30 -6.28 -15.29 -1.33
CA LEU A 30 -6.83 -14.18 -2.08
C LEU A 30 -6.19 -14.11 -3.48
N PRO A 31 -6.99 -14.00 -4.54
CA PRO A 31 -6.44 -13.80 -5.87
C PRO A 31 -5.82 -12.41 -5.95
N PHE A 32 -4.51 -12.33 -6.15
CA PHE A 32 -3.79 -11.08 -6.37
C PHE A 32 -3.18 -11.04 -7.79
N ALA A 33 -2.69 -9.87 -8.16
CA ALA A 33 -2.04 -9.60 -9.43
C ALA A 33 -0.52 -9.51 -9.22
N THR A 34 0.21 -10.55 -9.63
CA THR A 34 1.67 -10.66 -9.43
C THR A 34 2.45 -9.56 -10.14
N ASP A 35 1.91 -9.02 -11.23
CA ASP A 35 2.49 -8.00 -12.09
C ASP A 35 2.08 -6.55 -11.71
N ALA A 36 1.32 -6.39 -10.63
CA ALA A 36 0.77 -5.10 -10.21
C ALA A 36 1.78 -4.19 -9.48
N GLN A 37 2.70 -4.79 -8.72
CA GLN A 37 3.67 -4.06 -7.90
C GLN A 37 4.59 -3.22 -8.77
N PHE A 38 5.11 -2.12 -8.24
CA PHE A 38 6.00 -1.23 -8.99
C PHE A 38 7.31 -1.92 -9.41
N ASN A 39 7.79 -2.87 -8.61
CA ASN A 39 9.02 -3.64 -8.76
C ASN A 39 8.79 -5.05 -9.34
N SER A 40 7.61 -5.34 -9.90
CA SER A 40 7.36 -6.58 -10.63
C SER A 40 8.34 -6.69 -11.81
N PHE A 41 8.67 -7.92 -12.24
CA PHE A 41 9.67 -8.16 -13.29
C PHE A 41 9.43 -7.30 -14.55
N ASP A 42 8.17 -7.20 -14.99
CA ASP A 42 7.77 -6.39 -16.16
C ASP A 42 7.92 -4.87 -15.97
N ARG A 43 8.23 -4.43 -14.75
CA ARG A 43 8.30 -3.02 -14.33
C ARG A 43 9.60 -2.65 -13.63
N GLN A 44 10.51 -3.60 -13.38
CA GLN A 44 11.83 -3.32 -12.81
C GLN A 44 12.61 -2.31 -13.65
N ASP A 45 12.45 -2.37 -14.97
CA ASP A 45 13.09 -1.45 -15.92
C ASP A 45 12.27 -0.18 -16.21
N LYS A 46 11.19 0.10 -15.47
CA LYS A 46 10.43 1.34 -15.69
C LYS A 46 11.26 2.56 -15.31
N VAL A 47 11.26 3.51 -16.24
CA VAL A 47 11.96 4.79 -16.12
C VAL A 47 11.38 5.58 -14.95
N ILE A 48 12.24 5.97 -14.00
CA ILE A 48 11.97 7.01 -13.00
C ILE A 48 12.22 8.40 -13.57
N CYS A 49 11.83 9.44 -12.82
CA CYS A 49 12.20 10.81 -13.14
C CYS A 49 13.72 10.92 -13.34
N LEU A 50 14.12 11.64 -14.39
CA LEU A 50 15.54 11.92 -14.59
C LEU A 50 16.06 12.78 -13.43
N PRO A 51 17.34 12.67 -13.07
CA PRO A 51 17.96 13.54 -12.08
C PRO A 51 17.66 15.01 -12.39
N ASP A 52 17.41 15.79 -11.33
CA ASP A 52 17.13 17.23 -11.41
C ASP A 52 15.90 17.62 -12.25
N THR A 53 14.99 16.66 -12.52
CA THR A 53 13.70 16.94 -13.16
C THR A 53 12.55 16.76 -12.18
N ARG A 54 11.48 17.55 -12.36
CA ARG A 54 10.27 17.49 -11.51
C ARG A 54 10.55 17.69 -10.01
N VAL A 55 11.67 18.33 -9.67
CA VAL A 55 12.17 18.47 -8.30
C VAL A 55 11.11 19.08 -7.38
N ASP A 56 10.54 20.23 -7.74
CA ASP A 56 9.55 20.93 -6.91
C ASP A 56 8.30 20.07 -6.64
N LEU A 57 7.82 19.37 -7.68
CA LEU A 57 6.65 18.50 -7.56
C LEU A 57 6.93 17.24 -6.74
N LEU A 58 8.11 16.65 -6.89
CA LEU A 58 8.52 15.51 -6.07
C LEU A 58 8.64 15.92 -4.61
N GLN A 59 9.25 17.09 -4.35
CA GLN A 59 9.37 17.63 -3.01
C GLN A 59 8.00 17.90 -2.37
N GLU A 60 7.05 18.50 -3.10
CA GLU A 60 5.67 18.69 -2.62
C GLU A 60 5.03 17.37 -2.20
N ILE A 61 5.22 16.29 -2.97
CA ILE A 61 4.66 14.98 -2.65
C ILE A 61 5.35 14.35 -1.44
N TYR A 62 6.67 14.50 -1.32
CA TYR A 62 7.41 13.99 -0.15
C TYR A 62 7.02 14.74 1.12
N ASP A 63 6.91 16.06 1.06
CA ASP A 63 6.47 16.88 2.19
C ASP A 63 5.03 16.53 2.61
N TRP A 64 4.16 16.23 1.64
CA TRP A 64 2.81 15.74 1.91
C TRP A 64 2.82 14.35 2.58
N ALA A 65 3.58 13.40 2.04
CA ALA A 65 3.59 12.02 2.50
C ALA A 65 4.35 11.82 3.84
N ASP A 66 5.35 12.64 4.12
CA ASP A 66 6.17 12.58 5.33
C ASP A 66 5.74 13.61 6.39
N GLY A 67 4.85 14.53 6.05
CA GLY A 67 4.36 15.58 6.92
C GLY A 67 3.30 15.13 7.93
N GLN A 68 2.78 16.09 8.69
CA GLN A 68 1.65 15.89 9.62
C GLN A 68 0.29 16.10 8.95
N ASP A 69 0.24 15.96 7.62
CA ASP A 69 -1.00 16.16 6.88
C ASP A 69 -1.99 15.01 7.19
N GLU A 70 -3.19 15.36 7.65
CA GLU A 70 -4.24 14.37 7.92
C GLU A 70 -4.87 13.81 6.62
N ARG A 71 -4.57 14.40 5.46
CA ARG A 71 -5.12 13.97 4.16
C ARG A 71 -4.40 12.71 3.67
N CYS A 72 -5.11 11.59 3.67
CA CYS A 72 -4.59 10.29 3.20
C CYS A 72 -4.55 10.09 1.67
N LEU A 73 -4.92 11.09 0.85
CA LEU A 73 -5.00 10.96 -0.61
C LEU A 73 -4.34 12.15 -1.32
N PHE A 74 -3.30 11.87 -2.09
CA PHE A 74 -2.70 12.81 -3.05
C PHE A 74 -3.18 12.51 -4.47
N TRP A 75 -3.76 13.51 -5.13
CA TRP A 75 -4.28 13.37 -6.50
C TRP A 75 -3.38 14.09 -7.51
N LEU A 76 -2.52 13.33 -8.18
CA LEU A 76 -1.67 13.84 -9.25
C LEU A 76 -2.42 13.86 -10.60
N ASN A 77 -2.80 15.05 -11.06
CA ASN A 77 -3.46 15.25 -12.35
C ASN A 77 -2.58 16.01 -13.37
N GLY A 78 -2.92 15.90 -14.65
CA GLY A 78 -2.18 16.57 -15.72
C GLY A 78 -2.41 15.92 -17.08
N MET A 79 -1.98 16.59 -18.15
CA MET A 79 -2.20 16.12 -19.53
C MET A 79 -1.62 14.72 -19.77
N ALA A 80 -2.19 13.98 -20.72
CA ALA A 80 -1.63 12.69 -21.16
C ALA A 80 -0.18 12.87 -21.65
N GLY A 81 0.67 11.88 -21.41
CA GLY A 81 2.08 11.91 -21.84
C GLY A 81 3.03 12.76 -20.98
N THR A 82 2.56 13.42 -19.92
CA THR A 82 3.41 14.29 -19.06
C THR A 82 4.28 13.56 -18.04
N GLY A 83 4.25 12.22 -18.02
CA GLY A 83 5.08 11.42 -17.12
C GLY A 83 4.50 11.18 -15.72
N LYS A 84 3.18 11.34 -15.51
CA LYS A 84 2.54 11.05 -14.20
C LYS A 84 2.86 9.65 -13.65
N SER A 85 2.83 8.63 -14.51
CA SER A 85 3.21 7.26 -14.11
C SER A 85 4.69 7.15 -13.74
N THR A 86 5.56 7.92 -14.40
CA THR A 86 7.00 8.01 -14.07
C THR A 86 7.21 8.65 -12.70
N ILE A 87 6.45 9.70 -12.37
CA ILE A 87 6.46 10.32 -11.02
C ILE A 87 6.02 9.29 -9.97
N ALA A 88 4.91 8.61 -10.18
CA ALA A 88 4.43 7.57 -9.27
C ALA A 88 5.45 6.42 -9.09
N HIS A 89 6.13 6.00 -10.16
CA HIS A 89 7.23 5.03 -10.08
C HIS A 89 8.40 5.53 -9.24
N THR A 90 8.78 6.80 -9.41
CA THR A 90 9.87 7.43 -8.64
C THR A 90 9.56 7.46 -7.15
N ILE A 91 8.32 7.84 -6.79
CA ILE A 91 7.85 7.87 -5.41
C ILE A 91 7.84 6.46 -4.81
N ALA A 92 7.24 5.50 -5.51
CA ALA A 92 7.20 4.11 -5.04
C ALA A 92 8.60 3.55 -4.81
N ARG A 93 9.55 3.82 -5.71
CA ARG A 93 10.93 3.38 -5.55
C ARG A 93 11.62 3.96 -4.32
N LYS A 94 11.52 5.28 -4.10
CA LYS A 94 12.09 5.93 -2.91
C LYS A 94 11.55 5.30 -1.62
N TYR A 95 10.22 5.17 -1.49
CA TYR A 95 9.63 4.61 -0.27
C TYR A 95 9.88 3.11 -0.11
N PHE A 96 10.09 2.37 -1.20
CA PHE A 96 10.52 0.98 -1.13
C PHE A 96 11.95 0.85 -0.62
N GLU A 97 12.88 1.67 -1.13
CA GLU A 97 14.27 1.73 -0.67
C GLU A 97 14.38 2.17 0.80
N GLU A 98 13.43 2.95 1.29
CA GLU A 98 13.32 3.37 2.70
C GLU A 98 12.57 2.35 3.59
N GLU A 99 12.11 1.22 3.05
CA GLU A 99 11.28 0.23 3.77
C GLU A 99 9.97 0.80 4.34
N ARG A 100 9.42 1.83 3.68
CA ARG A 100 8.20 2.56 4.09
C ARG A 100 7.03 2.36 3.14
N LEU A 101 7.25 1.74 1.98
CA LEU A 101 6.19 1.45 1.01
C LEU A 101 5.36 0.25 1.47
N GLY A 102 4.14 0.50 1.96
CA GLY A 102 3.24 -0.58 2.38
C GLY A 102 2.72 -1.43 1.22
N ALA A 103 2.32 -0.81 0.10
CA ALA A 103 1.85 -1.52 -1.08
C ALA A 103 1.88 -0.62 -2.32
N SER A 104 1.88 -1.22 -3.51
CA SER A 104 1.74 -0.52 -4.78
C SER A 104 0.90 -1.31 -5.79
N PHE A 105 0.18 -0.58 -6.63
CA PHE A 105 -0.58 -1.18 -7.73
C PHE A 105 -0.60 -0.24 -8.92
N PHE A 106 -0.14 -0.73 -10.07
CA PHE A 106 -0.14 0.03 -11.31
C PHE A 106 -0.98 -0.64 -12.38
N PHE A 107 -2.07 -0.01 -12.81
CA PHE A 107 -2.91 -0.50 -13.90
C PHE A 107 -2.15 -0.54 -15.25
N SER A 108 -2.44 -1.55 -16.07
CA SER A 108 -1.93 -1.66 -17.45
C SER A 108 -3.02 -2.10 -18.42
N ARG A 109 -3.12 -1.44 -19.57
CA ARG A 109 -4.03 -1.80 -20.66
C ARG A 109 -3.31 -2.75 -21.62
N GLY A 110 -3.30 -4.05 -21.33
CA GLY A 110 -2.53 -5.01 -22.13
C GLY A 110 -2.86 -6.49 -22.02
N GLY A 111 -3.81 -6.90 -21.16
CA GLY A 111 -4.29 -8.29 -21.10
C GLY A 111 -3.72 -9.05 -19.90
N GLY A 112 -4.42 -8.95 -18.78
CA GLY A 112 -4.05 -9.62 -17.54
C GLY A 112 -4.79 -9.05 -16.35
N ASP A 113 -4.35 -9.46 -15.17
CA ASP A 113 -4.97 -9.18 -13.88
C ASP A 113 -4.93 -7.69 -13.46
N VAL A 114 -4.03 -6.90 -14.05
CA VAL A 114 -3.87 -5.46 -13.82
C VAL A 114 -4.67 -4.57 -14.77
N SER A 115 -5.45 -5.17 -15.67
CA SER A 115 -6.31 -4.42 -16.60
C SER A 115 -7.62 -3.98 -15.97
N HIS A 116 -8.04 -4.62 -14.87
CA HIS A 116 -9.30 -4.37 -14.16
C HIS A 116 -9.06 -4.26 -12.65
N ALA A 117 -9.97 -3.58 -11.94
CA ALA A 117 -9.84 -3.34 -10.49
C ALA A 117 -10.20 -4.56 -9.62
N SER A 118 -10.59 -5.69 -10.22
CA SER A 118 -11.05 -6.89 -9.48
C SER A 118 -10.01 -7.43 -8.49
N LYS A 119 -8.72 -7.32 -8.83
CA LYS A 119 -7.60 -7.76 -7.99
C LYS A 119 -6.89 -6.61 -7.28
N PHE A 120 -7.37 -5.37 -7.42
CA PHE A 120 -6.71 -4.21 -6.81
C PHE A 120 -6.68 -4.34 -5.29
N LEU A 121 -7.84 -4.47 -4.65
CA LEU A 121 -7.94 -4.51 -3.19
C LEU A 121 -7.25 -5.73 -2.59
N THR A 122 -7.42 -6.90 -3.19
CA THR A 122 -6.77 -8.14 -2.74
C THR A 122 -5.26 -8.08 -2.87
N SER A 123 -4.73 -7.51 -3.94
CA SER A 123 -3.28 -7.33 -4.11
C SER A 123 -2.69 -6.34 -3.11
N ILE A 124 -3.42 -5.29 -2.76
CA ILE A 124 -3.00 -4.35 -1.70
C ILE A 124 -3.04 -5.06 -0.34
N ALA A 125 -4.08 -5.81 -0.03
CA ALA A 125 -4.20 -6.52 1.25
C ALA A 125 -3.08 -7.56 1.47
N VAL A 126 -2.75 -8.34 0.45
CA VAL A 126 -1.63 -9.30 0.49
C VAL A 126 -0.31 -8.56 0.72
N GLN A 127 -0.03 -7.52 -0.08
CA GLN A 127 1.19 -6.71 0.08
C GLN A 127 1.33 -6.07 1.46
N LEU A 128 0.25 -5.54 2.02
CA LEU A 128 0.29 -4.94 3.36
C LEU A 128 0.59 -5.98 4.44
N THR A 129 0.11 -7.21 4.28
CA THR A 129 0.42 -8.32 5.20
C THR A 129 1.90 -8.68 5.16
N ASP A 130 2.51 -8.63 3.97
CA ASP A 130 3.92 -8.94 3.79
C ASP A 130 4.85 -7.80 4.26
N ASN A 131 4.44 -6.54 4.03
CA ASN A 131 5.30 -5.36 4.28
C ASN A 131 5.06 -4.70 5.64
N ILE A 132 3.89 -4.86 6.25
CA ILE A 132 3.61 -4.32 7.58
C ILE A 132 3.76 -5.46 8.58
N PRO A 133 4.82 -5.44 9.43
CA PRO A 133 4.95 -6.45 10.46
C PRO A 133 3.71 -6.39 11.35
N SER A 134 3.00 -7.52 11.47
CA SER A 134 1.97 -7.71 12.48
C SER A 134 2.60 -7.39 13.82
N ASN A 135 2.20 -6.28 14.40
CA ASN A 135 2.86 -5.72 15.56
C ASN A 135 2.11 -6.15 16.82
N PRO A 136 2.52 -7.20 17.55
CA PRO A 136 1.88 -7.49 18.82
C PRO A 136 2.25 -6.49 19.91
N ASN A 137 3.38 -5.75 19.82
CA ASN A 137 3.83 -4.81 20.86
C ASN A 137 4.98 -3.85 20.42
N SER A 138 4.73 -2.83 19.59
CA SER A 138 5.70 -1.73 19.46
C SER A 138 5.35 -0.66 20.49
N ASN A 139 5.91 -0.89 21.68
CA ASN A 139 6.13 0.05 22.76
C ASN A 139 6.01 1.52 22.34
N LEU A 140 5.20 2.26 23.11
CA LEU A 140 5.50 3.65 23.41
C LEU A 140 7.01 3.75 23.69
N LYS A 141 7.73 4.51 22.88
CA LYS A 141 8.93 5.15 23.38
C LYS A 141 8.53 6.55 23.90
N PRO A 142 9.14 6.98 25.01
CA PRO A 142 8.75 8.18 25.75
C PRO A 142 8.95 9.47 24.94
#